data_AF-A0A3R8TN95-F1
#
_entry.id   AF-A0A3R8TN95-F1
#
_cell.length_a   1.000
_cell.length_b   1.000
_cell.length_c   1.000
_cell.angle_alpha   90.00
_cell.angle_beta   90.00
_cell.angle_gamma   90.00
#
_symmetry.space_group_name_H-M   'P 1'
#
loop_
_entity.id
_entity.type
_entity.pdbx_description
1 polymer ?
#
loop_
_entity_poly.entity_id
_entity_poly.type
_entity_poly.pdbx_seq_one_letter_code
_entity_poly.pdbx_strand_id
1 'polypeptide(L)'
;MKKISYLLSVIGLGIFAHAQETTETVNNDYNKWSIEANGGAVKARKAFTPGYYSETPSFYHADFGVRYMFNNKFGLKLDGGYDRIKEGEDVARFRSNYYRVDLQGVANLGRIMNFETWTNRIGLLAHGGAGYSWMNNDATKGADGKVFDDNDNMVNVMVGLTPQLRLTDRVVLTGDLSYVRNIRQNVAFDGNSEISGSGFGGELWNATLGLTFYLGKNQKHADWVYEPTRSDLEDRISNIEQMLKDTDGDGVADYLDQEPDSAPGAVVDTHGVTIDHNGNGIPDNIEEYIKQNAGGNTTIVNDADFLEQMINSGIINVYFDYNSDKPYQQSVGGIKFVSEYLKAKPNAQIDILGYADPVGSDSYNKNLSRRRAENVKAILVSQGANASQLTTVGEGEDKEFKNSQVSSHQLARRVVFRVK
;
A
#
# COMPACT_ATOMS: atom_id res chain seq x y z
N MET A 1 -15.64 -41.43 38.10
CA MET A 1 -15.87 -39.99 37.87
C MET A 1 -14.91 -39.55 36.77
N LYS A 2 -15.45 -39.15 35.61
CA LYS A 2 -14.69 -38.72 34.43
C LYS A 2 -14.50 -37.19 34.48
N LYS A 3 -13.44 -36.74 33.80
CA LYS A 3 -13.13 -35.38 33.31
C LYS A 3 -12.42 -34.46 34.32
N ILE A 4 -11.14 -34.17 34.04
CA ILE A 4 -10.63 -32.86 33.61
C ILE A 4 -9.14 -33.07 33.29
N SER A 5 -8.83 -33.22 32.01
CA SER A 5 -7.48 -33.16 31.43
C SER A 5 -7.68 -32.68 30.00
N TYR A 6 -6.74 -31.90 29.46
CA TYR A 6 -6.77 -31.13 28.21
C TYR A 6 -7.23 -29.67 28.36
N LEU A 7 -6.31 -28.82 28.84
CA LEU A 7 -6.25 -27.42 28.42
C LEU A 7 -4.84 -26.82 28.67
N LEU A 8 -3.82 -27.29 27.93
CA LEU A 8 -2.49 -26.62 27.91
C LEU A 8 -1.66 -27.06 26.70
N SER A 9 -2.27 -27.11 25.51
CA SER A 9 -1.56 -27.44 24.26
C SER A 9 -1.98 -26.62 23.03
N VAL A 10 -2.80 -25.56 23.18
CA VAL A 10 -3.38 -24.89 22.00
C VAL A 10 -2.68 -23.58 21.59
N ILE A 11 -1.75 -23.03 22.38
CA ILE A 11 -1.06 -21.78 22.01
C ILE A 11 0.29 -22.02 21.28
N GLY A 12 0.87 -23.23 21.37
CA GLY A 12 2.18 -23.53 20.77
C GLY A 12 2.18 -24.24 19.41
N LEU A 13 1.03 -24.78 18.96
CA LEU A 13 0.95 -25.56 17.70
C LEU A 13 0.31 -24.79 16.54
N GLY A 14 -0.34 -23.65 16.80
CA GLY A 14 -1.02 -22.85 15.77
C GLY A 14 -0.09 -22.10 14.81
N ILE A 15 1.19 -21.94 15.15
CA ILE A 15 2.15 -21.17 14.34
C ILE A 15 2.87 -22.06 13.29
N PHE A 16 2.85 -23.39 13.46
CA PHE A 16 3.50 -24.30 12.50
C PHE A 16 2.62 -24.70 11.31
N ALA A 17 1.30 -24.45 11.37
CA ALA A 17 0.36 -24.92 10.36
C ALA A 17 0.13 -23.96 9.17
N HIS A 18 0.69 -22.74 9.19
CA HIS A 18 0.54 -21.76 8.11
C HIS A 18 1.78 -21.54 7.23
N ALA A 19 2.77 -22.43 7.29
CA ALA A 19 4.02 -22.29 6.53
C ALA A 19 4.04 -23.05 5.19
N GLN A 20 2.89 -23.41 4.62
CA GLN A 20 2.83 -24.11 3.33
C GLN A 20 1.88 -23.43 2.33
N GLU A 21 2.13 -22.15 2.08
CA GLU A 21 1.90 -21.62 0.73
C GLU A 21 3.24 -21.72 -0.01
N THR A 22 3.27 -22.49 -1.09
CA THR A 22 4.39 -22.53 -2.03
C THR A 22 4.44 -21.20 -2.78
N THR A 23 4.99 -20.18 -2.15
CA THR A 23 5.39 -18.94 -2.81
C THR A 23 6.67 -19.26 -3.58
N GLU A 24 6.68 -19.03 -4.90
CA GLU A 24 7.92 -19.03 -5.68
C GLU A 24 8.84 -17.94 -5.12
N THR A 25 9.75 -18.34 -4.23
CA THR A 25 10.70 -17.41 -3.61
C THR A 25 11.71 -16.97 -4.65
N VAL A 26 11.61 -15.71 -5.08
CA VAL A 26 12.75 -14.98 -5.67
C VAL A 26 13.93 -15.17 -4.72
N ASN A 27 15.01 -15.74 -5.22
CA ASN A 27 16.16 -16.18 -4.43
C ASN A 27 16.87 -14.97 -3.81
N ASN A 28 16.37 -14.50 -2.66
CA ASN A 28 16.97 -13.42 -1.90
C ASN A 28 18.00 -14.01 -0.94
N ASP A 29 19.26 -14.00 -1.37
CA ASP A 29 20.39 -14.38 -0.53
C ASP A 29 20.61 -13.30 0.57
N TYR A 30 20.22 -13.60 1.80
CA TYR A 30 20.52 -12.78 2.99
C TYR A 30 21.11 -13.58 4.14
N ASN A 31 21.77 -12.87 5.05
CA ASN A 31 22.32 -13.46 6.26
C ASN A 31 21.18 -13.80 7.22
N LYS A 32 21.29 -14.94 7.91
CA LYS A 32 20.27 -15.42 8.85
C LYS A 32 20.75 -15.56 10.29
N TRP A 33 22.07 -15.53 10.50
CA TRP A 33 22.67 -15.70 11.81
C TRP A 33 23.02 -14.36 12.44
N SER A 34 22.74 -14.23 13.73
CA SER A 34 23.17 -13.10 14.55
C SER A 34 23.64 -13.52 15.93
N ILE A 35 24.57 -12.74 16.48
CA ILE A 35 25.02 -12.84 17.87
C ILE A 35 24.62 -11.56 18.59
N GLU A 36 24.09 -11.69 19.80
CA GLU A 36 23.56 -10.61 20.64
C GLU A 36 24.34 -10.60 21.94
N ALA A 37 24.82 -9.42 22.36
CA ALA A 37 25.45 -9.23 23.65
C ALA A 37 24.88 -7.97 24.29
N ASN A 38 24.19 -8.14 25.42
CA ASN A 38 23.51 -7.05 26.09
C ASN A 38 23.84 -6.99 27.58
N GLY A 39 23.71 -5.79 28.14
CA GLY A 39 23.88 -5.54 29.56
C GLY A 39 22.87 -4.51 30.04
N GLY A 40 22.47 -4.57 31.31
CA GLY A 40 21.50 -3.63 31.81
C GLY A 40 21.01 -3.90 33.22
N ALA A 41 19.73 -3.62 33.42
CA ALA A 41 19.08 -3.66 34.71
C ALA A 41 18.17 -4.87 34.87
N VAL A 42 18.09 -5.37 36.10
CA VAL A 42 17.15 -6.39 36.54
C VAL A 42 16.28 -5.86 37.67
N LYS A 43 15.00 -6.25 37.67
CA LYS A 43 14.09 -6.03 38.80
C LYS A 43 13.29 -7.29 39.09
N ALA A 44 13.65 -7.98 40.16
CA ALA A 44 12.82 -9.02 40.75
C ALA A 44 11.70 -8.39 41.59
N ARG A 45 10.44 -8.81 41.36
CA ARG A 45 9.25 -8.20 41.99
C ARG A 45 8.50 -9.11 42.97
N LYS A 46 8.43 -10.41 42.71
CA LYS A 46 7.69 -11.38 43.53
C LYS A 46 8.58 -12.55 43.93
N ALA A 47 8.11 -13.37 44.86
CA ALA A 47 8.88 -14.43 45.53
C ALA A 47 9.99 -13.88 46.43
N PHE A 48 9.61 -12.94 47.31
CA PHE A 48 10.44 -12.46 48.42
C PHE A 48 9.77 -12.84 49.75
N THR A 49 10.58 -12.99 50.80
CA THR A 49 10.11 -13.04 52.17
C THR A 49 9.39 -11.72 52.50
N PRO A 50 8.27 -11.71 53.25
CA PRO A 50 7.59 -10.47 53.61
C PRO A 50 8.55 -9.42 54.19
N GLY A 51 8.54 -8.20 53.64
CA GLY A 51 9.45 -7.11 54.03
C GLY A 51 10.75 -7.04 53.21
N TYR A 52 11.07 -8.04 52.40
CA TYR A 52 12.23 -8.02 51.51
C TYR A 52 11.86 -7.58 50.11
N TYR A 53 12.79 -6.87 49.47
CA TYR A 53 12.70 -6.47 48.07
C TYR A 53 14.09 -6.19 47.50
N SER A 54 14.18 -6.21 46.18
CA SER A 54 15.42 -5.94 45.45
C SER A 54 15.70 -4.45 45.23
N GLU A 55 16.97 -4.07 45.11
CA GLU A 55 17.40 -2.73 44.68
C GLU A 55 16.70 -2.27 43.38
N THR A 56 16.41 -0.97 43.26
CA THR A 56 15.85 -0.38 42.03
C THR A 56 16.51 0.98 41.73
N PRO A 57 17.18 1.17 40.58
CA PRO A 57 17.54 0.17 39.58
C PRO A 57 18.76 -0.68 40.00
N SER A 58 18.74 -2.00 39.71
CA SER A 58 19.92 -2.87 39.86
C SER A 58 20.54 -3.15 38.50
N PHE A 59 21.75 -2.64 38.23
CA PHE A 59 22.45 -2.78 36.94
C PHE A 59 23.35 -4.02 36.86
N TYR A 60 22.83 -5.15 37.31
CA TYR A 60 23.55 -6.43 37.27
C TYR A 60 22.81 -7.45 36.42
N HIS A 61 22.50 -7.08 35.17
CA HIS A 61 22.04 -8.00 34.15
C HIS A 61 23.04 -8.05 33.00
N ALA A 62 23.31 -9.26 32.51
CA ALA A 62 24.00 -9.49 31.25
C ALA A 62 23.40 -10.71 30.55
N ASP A 63 23.24 -10.62 29.24
CA ASP A 63 22.76 -11.73 28.42
C ASP A 63 23.53 -11.82 27.10
N PHE A 64 23.59 -13.04 26.60
CA PHE A 64 24.20 -13.40 25.33
C PHE A 64 23.26 -14.31 24.55
N GLY A 65 22.97 -13.92 23.30
CA GLY A 65 22.06 -14.62 22.43
C GLY A 65 22.72 -15.05 21.12
N VAL A 66 22.33 -16.21 20.61
CA VAL A 66 22.56 -16.61 19.22
C VAL A 66 21.21 -16.80 18.56
N ARG A 67 20.96 -16.09 17.47
CA ARG A 67 19.68 -16.11 16.76
C ARG A 67 19.85 -16.52 15.30
N TYR A 68 18.89 -17.32 14.84
CA TYR A 68 18.75 -17.75 13.46
C TYR A 68 17.36 -17.39 12.92
N MET A 69 17.31 -16.63 11.82
CA MET A 69 16.06 -16.25 11.16
C MET A 69 15.72 -17.24 10.05
N PHE A 70 14.56 -17.89 10.11
CA PHE A 70 14.11 -18.82 9.06
C PHE A 70 13.79 -18.07 7.76
N ASN A 71 13.13 -16.91 7.90
CA ASN A 71 12.82 -15.93 6.87
C ASN A 71 12.96 -14.50 7.45
N ASN A 72 12.56 -13.47 6.72
CA ASN A 72 12.64 -12.08 7.22
C ASN A 72 11.67 -11.75 8.38
N LYS A 73 10.67 -12.59 8.64
CA LYS A 73 9.62 -12.38 9.66
C LYS A 73 9.82 -13.21 10.93
N PHE A 74 10.36 -14.42 10.83
CA PHE A 74 10.39 -15.38 11.94
C PHE A 74 11.75 -16.04 12.11
N GLY A 75 12.13 -16.28 13.36
CA GLY A 75 13.37 -16.94 13.74
C GLY A 75 13.30 -17.63 15.10
N LEU A 76 14.43 -18.18 15.49
CA LEU A 76 14.66 -18.88 16.75
C LEU A 76 15.93 -18.35 17.40
N LYS A 77 15.93 -18.20 18.71
CA LYS A 77 17.02 -17.66 19.51
C LYS A 77 17.32 -18.56 20.69
N LEU A 78 18.59 -18.88 20.88
CA LEU A 78 19.12 -19.47 22.10
C LEU A 78 19.78 -18.35 22.91
N ASP A 79 19.36 -18.17 24.15
CA ASP A 79 19.74 -17.03 24.99
C ASP A 79 20.23 -17.52 26.35
N GLY A 80 21.36 -16.98 26.80
CA GLY A 80 21.91 -17.22 28.13
C GLY A 80 21.93 -15.91 28.92
N GLY A 81 21.32 -15.88 30.10
CA GLY A 81 21.24 -14.69 30.95
C GLY A 81 21.85 -14.90 32.33
N TYR A 82 22.40 -13.83 32.88
CA TYR A 82 22.88 -13.71 34.25
C TYR A 82 22.31 -12.48 34.92
N ASP A 83 21.79 -12.66 36.12
CA ASP A 83 21.20 -11.63 36.97
C ASP A 83 21.83 -11.70 38.36
N ARG A 84 22.20 -10.54 38.92
CA ARG A 84 22.44 -10.41 40.36
C ARG A 84 21.35 -9.59 41.00
N ILE A 85 20.65 -10.23 41.91
CA ILE A 85 19.60 -9.63 42.72
C ILE A 85 20.20 -9.38 44.11
N LYS A 86 20.09 -8.16 44.62
CA LYS A 86 20.57 -7.80 45.96
C LYS A 86 19.57 -6.91 46.68
N GLU A 87 19.81 -6.71 47.98
CA GLU A 87 18.94 -5.95 48.87
C GLU A 87 18.62 -4.54 48.37
N GLY A 88 17.38 -4.12 48.61
CA GLY A 88 16.97 -2.72 48.54
C GLY A 88 17.34 -1.94 49.80
N GLU A 89 16.94 -0.66 49.84
CA GLU A 89 17.15 0.20 51.01
C GLU A 89 16.42 -0.33 52.25
N ASP A 90 17.03 -0.21 53.43
CA ASP A 90 16.44 -0.64 54.71
C ASP A 90 15.98 -2.12 54.78
N VAL A 91 16.51 -2.98 53.91
CA VAL A 91 16.30 -4.44 53.93
C VAL A 91 17.56 -5.13 54.45
N ALA A 92 17.40 -6.24 55.17
CA ALA A 92 18.54 -7.05 55.56
C ALA A 92 19.31 -7.55 54.32
N ARG A 93 20.64 -7.59 54.42
CA ARG A 93 21.51 -7.94 53.31
C ARG A 93 21.18 -9.33 52.75
N PHE A 94 21.09 -9.42 51.43
CA PHE A 94 20.97 -10.69 50.71
C PHE A 94 21.52 -10.54 49.31
N ARG A 95 22.04 -11.62 48.73
CA ARG A 95 22.50 -11.61 47.35
C ARG A 95 22.16 -12.91 46.67
N SER A 96 21.60 -12.83 45.49
CA SER A 96 21.18 -14.00 44.72
C SER A 96 21.65 -13.88 43.30
N ASN A 97 22.37 -14.90 42.85
CA ASN A 97 22.84 -15.02 41.47
C ASN A 97 21.86 -15.92 40.73
N TYR A 98 21.17 -15.36 39.75
CA TYR A 98 20.19 -16.05 38.94
C TYR A 98 20.74 -16.21 37.52
N TYR A 99 20.62 -17.41 36.97
CA TYR A 99 21.10 -17.75 35.65
C TYR A 99 19.96 -18.38 34.86
N ARG A 100 19.93 -18.16 33.55
CA ARG A 100 18.92 -18.75 32.66
C ARG A 100 19.53 -19.17 31.33
N VAL A 101 18.98 -20.23 30.75
CA VAL A 101 19.18 -20.63 29.36
C VAL A 101 17.81 -20.86 28.74
N ASP A 102 17.51 -20.08 27.70
CA ASP A 102 16.18 -19.98 27.10
C ASP A 102 16.21 -20.31 25.61
N LEU A 103 15.20 -21.05 25.17
CA LEU A 103 14.87 -21.20 23.75
C LEU A 103 13.66 -20.33 23.43
N GLN A 104 13.84 -19.38 22.51
CA GLN A 104 12.86 -18.34 22.20
C GLN A 104 12.49 -18.34 20.73
N GLY A 105 11.20 -18.24 20.41
CA GLY A 105 10.74 -17.84 19.09
C GLY A 105 10.87 -16.32 18.94
N VAL A 106 11.24 -15.86 17.75
CA VAL A 106 11.41 -14.43 17.45
C VAL A 106 10.54 -14.05 16.26
N ALA A 107 9.77 -12.98 16.41
CA ALA A 107 8.98 -12.36 15.36
C ALA A 107 9.50 -10.95 15.07
N ASN A 108 9.85 -10.69 13.82
CA ASN A 108 10.28 -9.38 13.35
C ASN A 108 9.05 -8.53 13.02
N LEU A 109 8.56 -7.82 14.05
CA LEU A 109 7.40 -6.95 13.93
C LEU A 109 7.61 -5.84 12.91
N GLY A 110 8.85 -5.38 12.71
CA GLY A 110 9.18 -4.41 11.66
C GLY A 110 8.83 -4.90 10.26
N ARG A 111 9.03 -6.18 9.96
CA ARG A 111 8.66 -6.78 8.65
C ARG A 111 7.20 -7.22 8.59
N ILE A 112 6.58 -7.50 9.72
CA ILE A 112 5.15 -7.84 9.79
C ILE A 112 4.31 -6.58 9.60
N MET A 113 4.77 -5.43 10.09
CA MET A 113 4.07 -4.14 10.04
C MET A 113 4.64 -3.18 8.98
N ASN A 114 5.39 -3.70 8.00
CA ASN A 114 5.90 -2.97 6.84
C ASN A 114 6.67 -1.68 7.16
N PHE A 115 7.58 -1.70 8.15
CA PHE A 115 8.33 -0.52 8.56
C PHE A 115 9.21 0.06 7.44
N GLU A 116 9.61 -0.75 6.45
CA GLU A 116 10.34 -0.29 5.27
C GLU A 116 9.65 0.84 4.50
N THR A 117 8.33 0.99 4.64
CA THR A 117 7.56 2.06 4.01
C THR A 117 7.93 3.45 4.54
N TRP A 118 8.42 3.54 5.78
CA TRP A 118 8.74 4.82 6.44
C TRP A 118 10.14 4.87 7.07
N THR A 119 10.76 3.73 7.36
CA THR A 119 12.12 3.66 7.90
C THR A 119 12.88 2.43 7.45
N ASN A 120 14.17 2.65 7.17
CA ASN A 120 15.14 1.57 6.95
C ASN A 120 16.17 1.46 8.09
N ARG A 121 16.02 2.24 9.16
CA ARG A 121 16.98 2.28 10.28
C ARG A 121 16.43 1.74 11.59
N ILE A 122 15.11 1.77 11.78
CA ILE A 122 14.47 1.34 13.03
C ILE A 122 13.81 -0.01 12.79
N GLY A 123 14.02 -0.95 13.72
CA GLY A 123 13.40 -2.27 13.72
C GLY A 123 12.77 -2.55 15.09
N LEU A 124 11.91 -3.55 15.12
CA LEU A 124 11.30 -4.04 16.35
C LEU A 124 11.12 -5.54 16.25
N LEU A 125 11.64 -6.27 17.23
CA LEU A 125 11.40 -7.69 17.41
C LEU A 125 10.50 -7.92 18.61
N ALA A 126 9.66 -8.94 18.53
CA ALA A 126 9.05 -9.58 19.68
C ALA A 126 9.68 -10.97 19.85
N HIS A 127 9.88 -11.38 21.08
CA HIS A 127 10.36 -12.72 21.38
C HIS A 127 9.60 -13.32 22.56
N GLY A 128 9.59 -14.64 22.61
CA GLY A 128 8.97 -15.37 23.69
C GLY A 128 9.38 -16.83 23.68
N GLY A 129 9.50 -17.39 24.86
CA GLY A 129 10.11 -18.71 25.01
C GLY A 129 10.00 -19.28 26.41
N ALA A 130 10.68 -20.40 26.59
CA ALA A 130 10.82 -21.05 27.86
C ALA A 130 12.25 -21.60 27.99
N GLY A 131 12.66 -21.80 29.23
CA GLY A 131 14.02 -22.17 29.54
C GLY A 131 14.15 -22.85 30.87
N TYR A 132 15.41 -23.10 31.20
CA TYR A 132 15.82 -23.59 32.49
C TYR A 132 16.61 -22.50 33.19
N SER A 133 16.28 -22.27 34.46
CA SER A 133 16.96 -21.30 35.29
C SER A 133 17.40 -21.92 36.60
N TRP A 134 18.47 -21.37 37.17
CA TRP A 134 18.97 -21.77 38.47
C TRP A 134 19.42 -20.56 39.25
N MET A 135 19.27 -20.64 40.57
CA MET A 135 19.53 -19.55 41.48
C MET A 135 20.38 -20.01 42.65
N ASN A 136 21.44 -19.25 42.93
CA ASN A 136 22.35 -19.49 44.04
C ASN A 136 22.29 -18.28 44.97
N ASN A 137 21.86 -18.51 46.21
CA ASN A 137 21.71 -17.46 47.21
C ASN A 137 22.96 -17.42 48.11
N ASP A 138 23.60 -16.27 48.19
CA ASP A 138 24.60 -15.97 49.20
C ASP A 138 23.91 -15.19 50.32
N ALA A 139 23.38 -15.93 51.29
CA ALA A 139 22.77 -15.29 52.46
C ALA A 139 23.84 -14.95 53.50
N THR A 140 23.93 -13.68 53.88
CA THR A 140 24.39 -13.36 55.22
C THR A 140 23.35 -13.90 56.19
N LYS A 141 23.75 -14.83 57.09
CA LYS A 141 22.91 -15.45 58.12
C LYS A 141 21.76 -14.52 58.54
N GLY A 142 20.54 -14.87 58.14
CA GLY A 142 19.35 -14.08 58.46
C GLY A 142 19.14 -13.91 59.97
N ALA A 143 18.16 -13.10 60.36
CA ALA A 143 17.85 -12.76 61.76
C ALA A 143 17.65 -14.00 62.68
N ASP A 144 17.28 -15.16 62.11
CA ASP A 144 17.06 -16.42 62.83
C ASP A 144 18.16 -17.49 62.61
N GLY A 145 19.26 -17.14 61.93
CA GLY A 145 20.40 -18.03 61.69
C GLY A 145 20.16 -19.20 60.73
N LYS A 146 18.95 -19.34 60.16
CA LYS A 146 18.64 -20.28 59.09
C LYS A 146 18.94 -19.64 57.73
N VAL A 147 19.83 -20.26 56.97
CA VAL A 147 20.06 -19.95 55.56
C VAL A 147 19.52 -21.15 54.80
N PHE A 148 18.57 -20.93 53.88
CA PHE A 148 18.25 -21.93 52.87
C PHE A 148 19.37 -21.87 51.82
N ASP A 149 20.50 -22.50 52.14
CA ASP A 149 21.66 -22.63 51.26
C ASP A 149 21.38 -23.80 50.32
N ASP A 150 20.55 -23.57 49.31
CA ASP A 150 20.27 -24.57 48.30
C ASP A 150 20.13 -23.90 46.93
N ASN A 151 20.91 -24.40 45.97
CA ASN A 151 20.70 -24.10 44.56
C ASN A 151 19.24 -24.42 44.20
N ASP A 152 18.47 -23.39 43.84
CA ASP A 152 17.09 -23.57 43.39
C ASP A 152 17.07 -23.70 41.87
N ASN A 153 16.49 -24.79 41.37
CA ASN A 153 16.41 -25.08 39.95
C ASN A 153 14.96 -24.98 39.49
N MET A 154 14.73 -24.21 38.46
CA MET A 154 13.40 -23.83 38.00
C MET A 154 13.29 -23.89 36.49
N VAL A 155 12.05 -23.95 36.02
CA VAL A 155 11.71 -23.68 34.63
C VAL A 155 11.29 -22.24 34.55
N ASN A 156 11.65 -21.52 33.50
CA ASN A 156 11.16 -20.17 33.29
C ASN A 156 10.42 -20.06 31.96
N VAL A 157 9.50 -19.10 31.90
CA VAL A 157 8.89 -18.62 30.67
C VAL A 157 9.16 -17.13 30.54
N MET A 158 9.34 -16.66 29.31
CA MET A 158 9.62 -15.26 29.07
C MET A 158 8.96 -14.73 27.81
N VAL A 159 8.72 -13.43 27.81
CA VAL A 159 8.29 -12.65 26.66
C VAL A 159 9.00 -11.30 26.69
N GLY A 160 9.32 -10.76 25.52
CA GLY A 160 10.00 -9.48 25.45
C GLY A 160 9.85 -8.78 24.10
N LEU A 161 10.28 -7.52 24.11
CA LEU A 161 10.35 -6.65 22.94
C LEU A 161 11.76 -6.11 22.80
N THR A 162 12.29 -6.18 21.59
CA THR A 162 13.66 -5.73 21.27
C THR A 162 13.60 -4.63 20.21
N PRO A 163 13.50 -3.34 20.58
CA PRO A 163 13.73 -2.25 19.66
C PRO A 163 15.17 -2.29 19.10
N GLN A 164 15.29 -2.02 17.80
CA GLN A 164 16.55 -2.08 17.06
C GLN A 164 16.83 -0.76 16.36
N LEU A 165 18.09 -0.32 16.40
CA LEU A 165 18.60 0.80 15.62
C LEU A 165 19.80 0.33 14.78
N ARG A 166 19.61 0.29 13.47
CA ARG A 166 20.65 -0.12 12.52
C ARG A 166 21.75 0.93 12.45
N LEU A 167 22.94 0.57 12.94
CA LEU A 167 24.13 1.41 12.86
C LEU A 167 24.86 1.21 11.53
N THR A 168 25.04 -0.06 11.15
CA THR A 168 25.63 -0.50 9.88
C THR A 168 24.87 -1.71 9.34
N ASP A 169 25.25 -2.22 8.16
CA ASP A 169 24.69 -3.47 7.62
C ASP A 169 25.06 -4.71 8.45
N ARG A 170 26.01 -4.60 9.39
CA ARG A 170 26.52 -5.71 10.22
C ARG A 170 26.35 -5.54 11.72
N VAL A 171 26.10 -4.31 12.18
CA VAL A 171 26.05 -3.98 13.60
C VAL A 171 24.81 -3.16 13.88
N VAL A 172 24.06 -3.58 14.89
CA VAL A 172 22.79 -2.99 15.30
C VAL A 172 22.82 -2.73 16.79
N LEU A 173 22.42 -1.54 17.21
CA LEU A 173 22.15 -1.23 18.60
C LEU A 173 20.79 -1.81 18.97
N THR A 174 20.73 -2.61 20.02
CA THR A 174 19.51 -3.26 20.49
C THR A 174 19.20 -2.80 21.91
N GLY A 175 17.97 -2.38 22.13
CA GLY A 175 17.40 -2.34 23.47
C GLY A 175 16.52 -3.57 23.64
N ASP A 176 16.47 -4.16 24.83
CA ASP A 176 15.59 -5.29 25.13
C ASP A 176 14.82 -5.04 26.42
N LEU A 177 13.51 -5.27 26.39
CA LEU A 177 12.66 -5.31 27.57
C LEU A 177 12.01 -6.68 27.66
N SER A 178 12.42 -7.44 28.67
CA SER A 178 11.98 -8.82 28.89
C SER A 178 11.28 -8.98 30.23
N TYR A 179 10.19 -9.74 30.22
CA TYR A 179 9.50 -10.21 31.41
C TYR A 179 9.70 -11.71 31.55
N VAL A 180 10.25 -12.12 32.70
CA VAL A 180 10.56 -13.52 33.02
C VAL A 180 9.71 -13.95 34.20
N ARG A 181 9.13 -15.15 34.10
CA ARG A 181 8.35 -15.76 35.16
C ARG A 181 8.84 -17.17 35.44
N ASN A 182 9.09 -17.44 36.71
CA ASN A 182 9.59 -18.72 37.17
C ASN A 182 8.43 -19.68 37.46
N ILE A 183 8.68 -20.95 37.18
CA ILE A 183 7.80 -22.10 37.39
C ILE A 183 8.55 -23.06 38.31
N ARG A 184 7.88 -23.48 39.39
CA ARG A 184 8.45 -24.30 40.47
C ARG A 184 9.67 -23.67 41.13
N GLN A 185 9.60 -22.36 41.40
CA GLN A 185 10.56 -21.73 42.30
C GLN A 185 10.24 -22.15 43.74
N ASN A 186 11.22 -22.71 44.43
CA ASN A 186 11.09 -23.25 45.78
C ASN A 186 11.64 -22.28 46.83
N VAL A 187 12.64 -21.47 46.49
CA VAL A 187 13.31 -20.54 47.41
C VAL A 187 13.04 -19.10 46.97
N ALA A 188 12.74 -18.24 47.93
CA ALA A 188 12.58 -16.80 47.68
C ALA A 188 13.89 -16.20 47.12
N PHE A 189 13.78 -15.13 46.33
CA PHE A 189 14.94 -14.42 45.78
C PHE A 189 15.87 -13.83 46.84
N ASP A 190 15.46 -13.72 48.09
CA ASP A 190 16.30 -13.31 49.22
C ASP A 190 16.96 -14.48 49.97
N GLY A 191 16.60 -15.73 49.65
CA GLY A 191 17.09 -16.93 50.33
C GLY A 191 16.55 -17.14 51.75
N ASN A 192 15.58 -16.34 52.21
CA ASN A 192 15.13 -16.34 53.61
C ASN A 192 13.80 -17.08 53.85
N SER A 193 13.10 -17.53 52.80
CA SER A 193 11.88 -18.32 52.95
C SER A 193 11.67 -19.29 51.78
N GLU A 194 10.92 -20.35 52.06
CA GLU A 194 10.37 -21.23 51.04
C GLU A 194 9.12 -20.61 50.41
N ILE A 195 8.97 -20.80 49.09
CA ILE A 195 7.80 -20.34 48.34
C ILE A 195 6.82 -21.50 48.20
N SER A 196 5.75 -21.49 49.00
CA SER A 196 4.65 -22.44 48.90
C SER A 196 3.53 -21.89 47.98
N GLY A 197 3.19 -22.57 46.87
CA GLY A 197 2.15 -22.05 45.96
C GLY A 197 1.93 -22.85 44.66
N SER A 198 1.11 -22.31 43.74
CA SER A 198 0.54 -22.94 42.53
C SER A 198 1.52 -23.32 41.41
N GLY A 199 2.82 -23.44 41.71
CA GLY A 199 3.84 -23.78 40.74
C GLY A 199 4.29 -22.62 39.85
N PHE A 200 3.68 -21.44 39.92
CA PHE A 200 4.20 -20.20 39.31
C PHE A 200 4.68 -19.26 40.41
N GLY A 201 5.98 -18.95 40.40
CA GLY A 201 6.66 -18.18 41.42
C GLY A 201 7.17 -16.84 40.91
N GLY A 202 8.47 -16.60 41.11
CA GLY A 202 9.13 -15.31 40.94
C GLY A 202 8.91 -14.64 39.59
N GLU A 203 8.96 -13.32 39.64
CA GLU A 203 8.75 -12.43 38.50
C GLU A 203 9.94 -11.49 38.40
N LEU A 204 10.60 -11.49 37.23
CA LEU A 204 11.70 -10.59 36.92
C LEU A 204 11.38 -9.75 35.70
N TRP A 205 11.92 -8.54 35.69
CA TRP A 205 11.99 -7.65 34.54
C TRP A 205 13.44 -7.39 34.20
N ASN A 206 13.82 -7.54 32.94
CA ASN A 206 15.13 -7.18 32.43
C ASN A 206 14.98 -6.04 31.43
N ALA A 207 15.80 -5.00 31.56
CA ALA A 207 15.86 -3.89 30.63
C ALA A 207 17.32 -3.68 30.23
N THR A 208 17.66 -3.92 28.97
CA THR A 208 19.04 -4.00 28.51
C THR A 208 19.30 -3.12 27.31
N LEU A 209 20.57 -2.79 27.13
CA LEU A 209 21.10 -2.18 25.92
C LEU A 209 22.32 -2.98 25.49
N GLY A 210 22.47 -3.21 24.20
CA GLY A 210 23.54 -4.03 23.69
C GLY A 210 23.74 -3.90 22.19
N LEU A 211 24.57 -4.79 21.67
CA LEU A 211 24.90 -4.84 20.26
C LEU A 211 24.53 -6.21 19.70
N THR A 212 23.94 -6.18 18.51
CA THR A 212 23.72 -7.36 17.68
C THR A 212 24.65 -7.30 16.48
N PHE A 213 25.34 -8.42 16.22
CA PHE A 213 26.26 -8.60 15.11
C PHE A 213 25.70 -9.61 14.12
N TYR A 214 25.59 -9.23 12.85
CA TYR A 214 25.09 -10.10 11.80
C TYR A 214 26.20 -10.87 11.09
N LEU A 215 26.03 -12.19 11.00
CA LEU A 215 27.01 -13.13 10.48
C LEU A 215 26.60 -13.66 9.10
N GLY A 216 27.58 -13.80 8.21
CA GLY A 216 27.41 -14.40 6.88
C GLY A 216 28.07 -13.58 5.76
N LYS A 217 27.93 -14.02 4.52
CA LYS A 217 28.59 -13.41 3.35
C LYS A 217 27.75 -12.34 2.65
N ASN A 218 26.44 -12.35 2.86
CA ASN A 218 25.51 -11.48 2.15
C ASN A 218 25.57 -10.06 2.72
N GLN A 219 25.12 -9.07 1.95
CA GLN A 219 25.19 -7.67 2.38
C GLN A 219 24.24 -7.38 3.54
N LYS A 220 23.00 -7.88 3.46
CA LYS A 220 21.94 -7.63 4.44
C LYS A 220 21.60 -8.88 5.25
N HIS A 221 21.17 -8.66 6.48
CA HIS A 221 20.55 -9.68 7.33
C HIS A 221 19.04 -9.72 7.13
N ALA A 222 18.42 -10.87 7.41
CA ALA A 222 16.98 -11.12 7.32
C ALA A 222 16.14 -10.03 7.98
N ASP A 223 16.61 -9.44 9.07
CA ASP A 223 15.95 -8.34 9.79
C ASP A 223 15.64 -7.12 8.91
N TRP A 224 16.42 -6.92 7.84
CA TRP A 224 16.43 -5.72 6.99
C TRP A 224 16.14 -6.00 5.52
N VAL A 225 15.70 -7.22 5.19
CA VAL A 225 15.32 -7.58 3.81
C VAL A 225 13.81 -7.54 3.67
N TYR A 226 13.37 -6.79 2.66
CA TYR A 226 12.00 -6.79 2.19
C TYR A 226 11.84 -7.88 1.13
N GLU A 227 10.90 -8.79 1.36
CA GLU A 227 10.47 -9.79 0.40
C GLU A 227 9.05 -9.39 -0.04
N PRO A 228 8.89 -8.69 -1.18
CA PRO A 228 7.56 -8.39 -1.68
C PRO A 228 6.86 -9.70 -2.03
N THR A 229 5.61 -9.84 -1.61
CA THR A 229 4.75 -10.91 -2.11
C THR A 229 4.35 -10.61 -3.55
N ARG A 230 3.88 -11.64 -4.27
CA ARG A 230 3.33 -11.44 -5.62
C ARG A 230 2.18 -10.43 -5.63
N SER A 231 1.31 -10.47 -4.61
CA SER A 231 0.24 -9.49 -4.44
C SER A 231 0.79 -8.07 -4.30
N ASP A 232 1.83 -7.88 -3.47
CA ASP A 232 2.45 -6.56 -3.30
C ASP A 232 3.03 -6.02 -4.62
N LEU A 233 3.54 -6.91 -5.48
CA LEU A 233 4.03 -6.53 -6.80
C LEU A 233 2.89 -6.22 -7.78
N GLU A 234 1.84 -7.04 -7.79
CA GLU A 234 0.65 -6.84 -8.64
C GLU A 234 -0.06 -5.52 -8.29
N ASP A 235 -0.22 -5.21 -7.00
CA ASP A 235 -0.80 -3.93 -6.55
C ASP A 235 0.08 -2.74 -6.97
N ARG A 236 1.41 -2.86 -6.87
CA ARG A 236 2.33 -1.81 -7.32
C ARG A 236 2.30 -1.61 -8.83
N ILE A 237 2.23 -2.70 -9.59
CA ILE A 237 2.11 -2.64 -11.05
C ILE A 237 0.79 -1.99 -11.43
N SER A 238 -0.33 -2.41 -10.84
CA SER A 238 -1.65 -1.84 -11.11
C SER A 238 -1.70 -0.35 -10.79
N ASN A 239 -1.09 0.10 -9.68
CA ASN A 239 -1.01 1.52 -9.36
C ASN A 239 -0.17 2.30 -10.38
N ILE A 240 0.96 1.74 -10.83
CA ILE A 240 1.79 2.36 -11.87
C ILE A 240 1.04 2.42 -13.19
N GLU A 241 0.38 1.34 -13.61
CA GLU A 241 -0.45 1.30 -14.81
C GLU A 241 -1.57 2.34 -14.76
N GLN A 242 -2.20 2.53 -13.59
CA GLN A 242 -3.20 3.57 -13.39
C GLN A 242 -2.61 4.98 -13.49
N MET A 243 -1.43 5.21 -12.91
CA MET A 243 -0.74 6.50 -13.00
C MET A 243 -0.21 6.79 -14.40
N LEU A 244 0.11 5.77 -15.20
CA LEU A 244 0.59 5.92 -16.58
C LEU A 244 -0.54 5.94 -17.61
N LYS A 245 -1.79 5.87 -17.17
CA LYS A 245 -2.94 5.93 -18.05
C LYS A 245 -3.03 7.34 -18.66
N ASP A 246 -3.04 7.37 -19.99
CA ASP A 246 -3.20 8.55 -20.84
C ASP A 246 -4.37 8.21 -21.78
N THR A 247 -5.53 8.79 -21.51
CA THR A 247 -6.81 8.40 -22.12
C THR A 247 -7.00 8.98 -23.51
N ASP A 248 -6.55 10.21 -23.75
CA ASP A 248 -6.71 10.93 -25.02
C ASP A 248 -5.46 10.82 -25.92
N GLY A 249 -4.34 10.32 -25.37
CA GLY A 249 -3.15 9.93 -26.10
C GLY A 249 -2.28 11.10 -26.53
N ASP A 250 -2.32 12.20 -25.78
CA ASP A 250 -1.58 13.42 -26.06
C ASP A 250 -0.15 13.42 -25.49
N GLY A 251 0.18 12.41 -24.68
CA GLY A 251 1.47 12.22 -24.04
C GLY A 251 1.52 12.67 -22.57
N VAL A 252 0.41 13.16 -22.01
CA VAL A 252 0.28 13.53 -20.60
C VAL A 252 -0.66 12.55 -19.90
N ALA A 253 -0.23 12.01 -18.76
CA ALA A 253 -1.06 11.06 -18.03
C ALA A 253 -2.30 11.74 -17.42
N ASP A 254 -3.42 11.01 -17.34
CA ASP A 254 -4.74 11.46 -16.86
C ASP A 254 -4.67 12.26 -15.55
N TYR A 255 -3.75 11.90 -14.63
CA TYR A 255 -3.63 12.54 -13.33
C TYR A 255 -2.87 13.89 -13.35
N LEU A 256 -2.17 14.18 -14.44
CA LEU A 256 -1.44 15.44 -14.69
C LEU A 256 -2.13 16.31 -15.75
N ASP A 257 -3.04 15.73 -16.52
CA ASP A 257 -3.71 16.36 -17.64
C ASP A 257 -4.86 17.28 -17.19
N GLN A 258 -4.82 18.54 -17.67
CA GLN A 258 -5.82 19.56 -17.42
C GLN A 258 -6.89 19.67 -18.53
N GLU A 259 -6.63 19.14 -19.74
CA GLU A 259 -7.58 19.04 -20.86
C GLU A 259 -7.80 17.56 -21.24
N PRO A 260 -8.51 16.77 -20.39
CA PRO A 260 -8.60 15.29 -20.48
C PRO A 260 -9.31 14.69 -21.71
N ASP A 261 -9.56 15.50 -22.74
CA ASP A 261 -10.21 15.14 -23.99
C ASP A 261 -9.60 15.97 -25.15
N SER A 262 -8.28 16.14 -25.16
CA SER A 262 -7.59 16.78 -26.26
C SER A 262 -7.72 15.93 -27.54
N ALA A 263 -7.50 16.55 -28.71
CA ALA A 263 -7.63 15.82 -29.97
C ALA A 263 -6.50 14.78 -30.11
N PRO A 264 -6.75 13.56 -30.63
CA PRO A 264 -5.69 12.57 -30.79
C PRO A 264 -4.51 13.10 -31.62
N GLY A 265 -3.30 13.09 -31.04
CA GLY A 265 -2.10 13.66 -31.65
C GLY A 265 -1.99 15.19 -31.54
N ALA A 266 -2.78 15.83 -30.69
CA ALA A 266 -2.62 17.23 -30.34
C ALA A 266 -1.24 17.47 -29.72
N VAL A 267 -0.65 18.61 -30.07
CA VAL A 267 0.54 19.09 -29.37
C VAL A 267 0.05 19.85 -28.16
N VAL A 268 0.39 19.35 -26.98
CA VAL A 268 0.03 19.91 -25.68
C VAL A 268 1.27 20.40 -24.93
N ASP A 269 1.05 21.25 -23.93
CA ASP A 269 2.09 21.63 -22.99
C ASP A 269 2.35 20.54 -21.92
N THR A 270 3.18 20.83 -20.93
CA THR A 270 3.51 19.86 -19.85
C THR A 270 2.33 19.54 -18.92
N HIS A 271 1.19 20.20 -19.09
CA HIS A 271 -0.03 20.02 -18.31
C HIS A 271 -1.20 19.47 -19.14
N GLY A 272 -0.96 19.02 -20.38
CA GLY A 272 -2.01 18.47 -21.24
C GLY A 272 -2.88 19.55 -21.90
N VAL A 273 -2.50 20.83 -21.83
CA VAL A 273 -3.31 21.90 -22.45
C VAL A 273 -2.88 22.12 -23.90
N THR A 274 -3.85 22.14 -24.80
CA THR A 274 -3.60 22.39 -26.23
C THR A 274 -3.03 23.80 -26.49
N ILE A 275 -2.05 23.88 -27.39
CA ILE A 275 -1.34 25.14 -27.67
C ILE A 275 -2.14 26.00 -28.67
N ASP A 276 -2.46 27.23 -28.26
CA ASP A 276 -3.02 28.30 -29.10
C ASP A 276 -2.07 29.51 -29.05
N HIS A 277 -1.25 29.69 -30.09
CA HIS A 277 -0.24 30.76 -30.10
C HIS A 277 -0.82 32.14 -30.40
N ASN A 278 -1.94 32.22 -31.11
CA ASN A 278 -2.50 33.50 -31.58
C ASN A 278 -3.64 34.00 -30.67
N GLY A 279 -4.08 33.18 -29.71
CA GLY A 279 -5.06 33.51 -28.70
C GLY A 279 -6.47 33.69 -29.24
N ASN A 280 -6.78 33.10 -30.40
CA ASN A 280 -8.10 33.20 -31.04
C ASN A 280 -9.10 32.16 -30.51
N GLY A 281 -8.69 31.28 -29.59
CA GLY A 281 -9.53 30.23 -29.01
C GLY A 281 -9.61 28.95 -29.85
N ILE A 282 -8.84 28.83 -30.93
CA ILE A 282 -8.69 27.63 -31.74
C ILE A 282 -7.26 27.12 -31.61
N PRO A 283 -7.04 25.91 -31.06
CA PRO A 283 -5.71 25.30 -30.99
C PRO A 283 -5.02 25.17 -32.35
N ASP A 284 -3.71 25.40 -32.37
CA ASP A 284 -2.88 25.43 -33.57
C ASP A 284 -2.93 24.13 -34.39
N ASN A 285 -3.01 22.98 -33.73
CA ASN A 285 -3.12 21.67 -34.38
C ASN A 285 -4.43 21.54 -35.18
N ILE A 286 -5.51 22.16 -34.71
CA ILE A 286 -6.79 22.23 -35.43
C ILE A 286 -6.66 23.18 -36.61
N GLU A 287 -6.00 24.33 -36.44
CA GLU A 287 -5.74 25.25 -37.55
C GLU A 287 -4.90 24.62 -38.66
N GLU A 288 -3.88 23.83 -38.32
CA GLU A 288 -3.03 23.15 -39.28
C GLU A 288 -3.82 22.07 -40.06
N TYR A 289 -4.63 21.26 -39.36
CA TYR A 289 -5.53 20.30 -40.00
C TYR A 289 -6.49 21.00 -40.98
N ILE A 290 -7.02 22.17 -40.61
CA ILE A 290 -7.88 22.98 -41.47
C ILE A 290 -7.11 23.48 -42.69
N LYS A 291 -5.91 24.04 -42.52
CA LYS A 291 -5.06 24.54 -43.64
C LYS A 291 -4.76 23.45 -44.66
N GLN A 292 -4.54 22.22 -44.21
CA GLN A 292 -4.23 21.08 -45.08
C GLN A 292 -5.45 20.54 -45.83
N ASN A 293 -6.64 20.53 -45.21
CA ASN A 293 -7.84 19.88 -45.78
C ASN A 293 -8.85 20.83 -46.43
N ALA A 294 -8.81 22.14 -46.12
CA ALA A 294 -9.76 23.13 -46.65
C ALA A 294 -9.34 23.77 -47.99
N GLY A 295 -8.20 23.38 -48.56
CA GLY A 295 -7.79 23.81 -49.90
C GLY A 295 -7.43 25.29 -50.03
N GLY A 296 -6.23 25.66 -49.57
CA GLY A 296 -5.46 26.79 -50.08
C GLY A 296 -5.68 28.16 -49.42
N ASN A 297 -4.61 28.67 -48.81
CA ASN A 297 -4.26 30.09 -48.59
C ASN A 297 -5.39 31.06 -48.16
N THR A 298 -6.32 30.60 -47.31
CA THR A 298 -7.31 31.48 -46.69
C THR A 298 -6.65 32.24 -45.54
N THR A 299 -6.34 33.51 -45.76
CA THR A 299 -6.14 34.45 -44.66
C THR A 299 -7.41 34.39 -43.81
N ILE A 300 -7.30 34.00 -42.54
CA ILE A 300 -8.46 33.85 -41.67
C ILE A 300 -9.05 35.24 -41.44
N VAL A 301 -10.11 35.57 -42.18
CA VAL A 301 -10.87 36.83 -42.08
C VAL A 301 -12.15 36.50 -41.33
N ASN A 302 -12.27 37.01 -40.10
CA ASN A 302 -13.40 36.82 -39.16
C ASN A 302 -13.90 35.37 -39.04
N ASP A 303 -13.40 34.70 -38.00
CA ASP A 303 -13.51 33.27 -37.72
C ASP A 303 -14.93 32.71 -37.87
N ALA A 304 -15.95 33.44 -37.43
CA ALA A 304 -17.30 32.91 -37.41
C ALA A 304 -17.96 32.76 -38.79
N ASP A 305 -17.65 33.61 -39.76
CA ASP A 305 -18.24 33.49 -41.11
C ASP A 305 -17.58 32.31 -41.87
N PHE A 306 -16.32 32.00 -41.55
CA PHE A 306 -15.61 30.82 -42.04
C PHE A 306 -16.08 29.52 -41.35
N LEU A 307 -16.24 29.52 -40.02
CA LEU A 307 -16.82 28.40 -39.27
C LEU A 307 -18.23 28.06 -39.78
N GLU A 308 -19.04 29.08 -40.07
CA GLU A 308 -20.37 28.92 -40.69
C GLU A 308 -20.29 28.28 -42.07
N GLN A 309 -19.33 28.70 -42.90
CA GLN A 309 -19.09 28.09 -44.21
C GLN A 309 -18.68 26.62 -44.10
N MET A 310 -17.82 26.27 -43.13
CA MET A 310 -17.39 24.88 -42.89
C MET A 310 -18.54 24.01 -42.37
N ILE A 311 -19.35 24.52 -41.44
CA ILE A 311 -20.56 23.83 -40.95
C ILE A 311 -21.52 23.57 -42.12
N ASN A 312 -21.84 24.59 -42.90
CA ASN A 312 -22.80 24.48 -44.00
C ASN A 312 -22.27 23.69 -45.20
N SER A 313 -20.95 23.56 -45.36
CA SER A 313 -20.34 22.71 -46.41
C SER A 313 -20.52 21.20 -46.18
N GLY A 314 -20.99 20.78 -45.00
CA GLY A 314 -21.19 19.37 -44.67
C GLY A 314 -19.88 18.59 -44.47
N ILE A 315 -18.76 19.28 -44.28
CA ILE A 315 -17.46 18.68 -43.93
C ILE A 315 -17.44 18.26 -42.46
N ILE A 316 -18.11 19.03 -41.60
CA ILE A 316 -18.22 18.75 -40.16
C ILE A 316 -19.38 17.78 -39.93
N ASN A 317 -19.06 16.50 -39.73
CA ASN A 317 -20.02 15.43 -39.52
C ASN A 317 -19.67 14.61 -38.28
N VAL A 318 -20.69 14.02 -37.65
CA VAL A 318 -20.52 13.03 -36.58
C VAL A 318 -20.96 11.67 -37.11
N TYR A 319 -20.06 10.68 -37.11
CA TYR A 319 -20.37 9.33 -37.60
C TYR A 319 -20.82 8.39 -36.48
N PHE A 320 -21.54 7.34 -36.87
CA PHE A 320 -22.13 6.36 -35.98
C PHE A 320 -21.90 4.93 -36.47
N ASP A 321 -21.76 4.01 -35.52
CA ASP A 321 -21.78 2.59 -35.78
C ASP A 321 -23.17 2.10 -36.21
N TYR A 322 -23.19 0.90 -36.80
CA TYR A 322 -24.43 0.25 -37.21
C TYR A 322 -25.36 0.08 -36.00
N ASN A 323 -26.64 0.45 -36.18
CA ASN A 323 -27.66 0.39 -35.14
C ASN A 323 -27.25 1.08 -33.80
N SER A 324 -26.41 2.12 -33.87
CA SER A 324 -26.01 2.91 -32.71
C SER A 324 -26.49 4.35 -32.85
N ASP A 325 -26.91 4.93 -31.73
CA ASP A 325 -27.13 6.37 -31.55
C ASP A 325 -26.04 7.02 -30.70
N LYS A 326 -24.99 6.28 -30.33
CA LYS A 326 -23.78 6.81 -29.69
C LYS A 326 -22.77 7.24 -30.76
N PRO A 327 -22.29 8.50 -30.73
CA PRO A 327 -21.24 8.96 -31.65
C PRO A 327 -20.00 8.08 -31.60
N TYR A 328 -19.39 7.87 -32.76
CA TYR A 328 -18.07 7.26 -32.86
C TYR A 328 -17.04 8.22 -32.24
N GLN A 329 -16.16 7.73 -31.36
CA GLN A 329 -15.30 8.55 -30.52
C GLN A 329 -14.42 9.50 -31.34
N GLN A 330 -13.87 9.02 -32.45
CA GLN A 330 -13.03 9.76 -33.39
C GLN A 330 -13.80 10.84 -34.17
N SER A 331 -15.14 10.83 -34.13
CA SER A 331 -16.00 11.82 -34.80
C SER A 331 -16.52 12.92 -33.86
N VAL A 332 -16.17 12.86 -32.57
CA VAL A 332 -16.56 13.87 -31.56
C VAL A 332 -15.87 15.21 -31.82
N GLY A 333 -14.71 15.24 -32.50
CA GLY A 333 -14.03 16.47 -32.91
C GLY A 333 -14.91 17.43 -33.74
N GLY A 334 -15.84 16.91 -34.54
CA GLY A 334 -16.81 17.72 -35.28
C GLY A 334 -17.81 18.44 -34.37
N ILE A 335 -18.08 17.89 -33.18
CA ILE A 335 -18.95 18.51 -32.17
C ILE A 335 -18.25 19.72 -31.52
N LYS A 336 -16.93 19.60 -31.23
CA LYS A 336 -16.12 20.71 -30.70
C LYS A 336 -16.17 21.93 -31.63
N PHE A 337 -16.05 21.72 -32.94
CA PHE A 337 -16.13 22.80 -33.94
C PHE A 337 -17.46 23.57 -33.91
N VAL A 338 -18.58 22.86 -33.78
CA VAL A 338 -19.92 23.47 -33.69
C VAL A 338 -20.11 24.19 -32.35
N SER A 339 -19.56 23.65 -31.27
CA SER A 339 -19.58 24.28 -29.95
C SER A 339 -18.85 25.63 -29.95
N GLU A 340 -17.66 25.70 -30.55
CA GLU A 340 -16.91 26.95 -30.67
C GLU A 340 -17.63 28.00 -31.54
N TYR A 341 -18.26 27.58 -32.65
CA TYR A 341 -19.09 28.49 -33.46
C TYR A 341 -20.26 29.08 -32.66
N LEU A 342 -20.96 28.27 -31.85
CA LEU A 342 -22.08 28.73 -31.03
C LEU A 342 -21.66 29.70 -29.92
N LYS A 343 -20.46 29.52 -29.37
CA LYS A 343 -19.85 30.49 -28.43
C LYS A 343 -19.53 31.80 -29.13
N ALA A 344 -18.95 31.74 -30.34
CA ALA A 344 -18.61 32.91 -31.14
C ALA A 344 -19.84 33.67 -31.68
N LYS A 345 -20.97 32.98 -31.92
CA LYS A 345 -22.24 33.56 -32.38
C LYS A 345 -23.41 33.16 -31.47
N PRO A 346 -23.59 33.84 -30.31
CA PRO A 346 -24.62 33.50 -29.33
C PRO A 346 -26.07 33.55 -29.81
N ASN A 347 -26.33 34.21 -30.95
CA ASN A 347 -27.67 34.31 -31.56
C ASN A 347 -27.87 33.33 -32.73
N ALA A 348 -26.85 32.56 -33.12
CA ALA A 348 -26.96 31.60 -34.21
C ALA A 348 -27.91 30.46 -33.84
N GLN A 349 -28.62 29.96 -34.85
CA GLN A 349 -29.47 28.77 -34.73
C GLN A 349 -28.93 27.67 -35.65
N ILE A 350 -28.90 26.44 -35.15
CA ILE A 350 -28.36 25.29 -35.86
C ILE A 350 -29.41 24.18 -35.93
N ASP A 351 -29.62 23.67 -37.13
CA ASP A 351 -30.30 22.41 -37.38
C ASP A 351 -29.29 21.26 -37.30
N ILE A 352 -29.61 20.28 -36.46
CA ILE A 352 -28.86 19.03 -36.29
C ILE A 352 -29.62 17.95 -37.04
N LEU A 353 -29.13 17.60 -38.22
CA LEU A 353 -29.78 16.69 -39.16
C LEU A 353 -29.17 15.30 -39.00
N GLY A 354 -29.93 14.36 -38.44
CA GLY A 354 -29.51 12.97 -38.31
C GLY A 354 -29.89 12.14 -39.52
N TYR A 355 -29.01 11.22 -39.90
CA TYR A 355 -29.21 10.29 -41.01
C TYR A 355 -28.93 8.84 -40.60
N ALA A 356 -29.58 7.91 -41.28
CA ALA A 356 -29.39 6.47 -41.19
C ALA A 356 -28.98 5.91 -42.56
N ASP A 357 -28.40 4.71 -42.57
CA ASP A 357 -28.08 4.04 -43.84
C ASP A 357 -29.34 3.45 -44.50
N PRO A 358 -29.26 3.01 -45.77
CA PRO A 358 -30.40 2.46 -46.50
C PRO A 358 -30.97 1.14 -45.94
N VAL A 359 -30.35 0.57 -44.91
CA VAL A 359 -30.75 -0.73 -44.37
C VAL A 359 -31.74 -0.52 -43.24
N GLY A 360 -32.96 -1.03 -43.41
CA GLY A 360 -34.02 -0.96 -42.40
C GLY A 360 -35.33 -0.40 -42.98
N SER A 361 -36.38 -0.35 -42.14
CA SER A 361 -37.63 0.28 -42.55
C SER A 361 -37.56 1.80 -42.38
N ASP A 362 -38.28 2.54 -43.23
CA ASP A 362 -38.34 4.01 -43.16
C ASP A 362 -38.67 4.51 -41.75
N SER A 363 -39.67 3.91 -41.10
CA SER A 363 -40.08 4.26 -39.74
C SER A 363 -38.97 4.02 -38.71
N TYR A 364 -38.24 2.92 -38.84
CA TYR A 364 -37.12 2.61 -37.97
C TYR A 364 -35.96 3.60 -38.18
N ASN A 365 -35.58 3.85 -39.42
CA ASN A 365 -34.51 4.77 -39.78
C ASN A 365 -34.83 6.22 -39.39
N LYS A 366 -36.10 6.63 -39.49
CA LYS A 366 -36.56 7.95 -39.02
C LYS A 366 -36.41 8.10 -37.50
N ASN A 367 -36.71 7.05 -36.74
CA ASN A 367 -36.53 7.07 -35.28
C ASN A 367 -35.05 7.01 -34.87
N LEU A 368 -34.24 6.17 -35.51
CA LEU A 368 -32.80 6.06 -35.21
C LEU A 368 -32.04 7.34 -35.52
N SER A 369 -32.27 7.93 -36.70
CA SER A 369 -31.67 9.20 -37.08
C SER A 369 -32.06 10.35 -36.16
N ARG A 370 -33.31 10.39 -35.68
CA ARG A 370 -33.75 11.37 -34.68
C ARG A 370 -32.99 11.22 -33.35
N ARG A 371 -32.84 9.99 -32.85
CA ARG A 371 -32.08 9.75 -31.60
C ARG A 371 -30.62 10.16 -31.72
N ARG A 372 -29.99 9.93 -32.88
CA ARG A 372 -28.62 10.42 -33.16
C ARG A 372 -28.52 11.93 -33.04
N ALA A 373 -29.44 12.66 -33.67
CA ALA A 373 -29.48 14.12 -33.58
C ALA A 373 -29.74 14.60 -32.14
N GLU A 374 -30.63 13.93 -31.39
CA GLU A 374 -30.91 14.23 -29.98
C GLU A 374 -29.69 13.97 -29.07
N ASN A 375 -28.93 12.90 -29.31
CA ASN A 375 -27.70 12.62 -28.57
C ASN A 375 -26.62 13.67 -28.84
N VAL A 376 -26.39 14.03 -30.11
CA VAL A 376 -25.46 15.11 -30.47
C VAL A 376 -25.88 16.45 -29.85
N LYS A 377 -27.19 16.76 -29.84
CA LYS A 377 -27.73 17.93 -29.13
C LYS A 377 -27.41 17.89 -27.63
N ALA A 378 -27.58 16.75 -26.97
CA ALA A 378 -27.28 16.60 -25.55
C ALA A 378 -25.79 16.85 -25.25
N ILE A 379 -24.90 16.36 -26.11
CA ILE A 379 -23.45 16.60 -25.99
C ILE A 379 -23.14 18.09 -26.17
N LEU A 380 -23.65 18.76 -27.20
CA LEU A 380 -23.46 20.20 -27.40
C LEU A 380 -23.95 21.03 -26.21
N VAL A 381 -25.11 20.68 -25.63
CA VAL A 381 -25.63 21.36 -24.43
C VAL A 381 -24.72 21.13 -23.23
N SER A 382 -24.18 19.92 -23.04
CA SER A 382 -23.21 19.65 -21.97
C SER A 382 -21.90 20.43 -22.12
N GLN A 383 -21.53 20.78 -23.35
CA GLN A 383 -20.37 21.63 -23.67
C GLN A 383 -20.66 23.14 -23.61
N GLY A 384 -21.86 23.54 -23.20
CA GLY A 384 -22.23 24.93 -22.95
C GLY A 384 -23.12 25.60 -24.00
N ALA A 385 -23.56 24.90 -25.04
CA ALA A 385 -24.51 25.46 -26.01
C ALA A 385 -25.90 25.66 -25.40
N ASN A 386 -26.61 26.74 -25.77
CA ASN A 386 -27.98 26.93 -25.32
C ASN A 386 -28.92 26.01 -26.09
N ALA A 387 -29.74 25.23 -25.39
CA ALA A 387 -30.65 24.27 -26.01
C ALA A 387 -31.69 24.91 -26.95
N SER A 388 -31.97 26.21 -26.79
CA SER A 388 -32.85 27.01 -27.66
C SER A 388 -32.25 27.32 -29.03
N GLN A 389 -30.91 27.28 -29.17
CA GLN A 389 -30.20 27.49 -30.43
C GLN A 389 -30.25 26.24 -31.33
N LEU A 390 -30.59 25.08 -30.77
CA LEU A 390 -30.43 23.78 -31.43
C LEU A 390 -31.79 23.15 -31.77
N THR A 391 -32.01 22.85 -33.04
CA THR A 391 -33.19 22.11 -33.52
C THR A 391 -32.75 20.75 -34.05
N THR A 392 -33.38 19.66 -33.62
CA THR A 392 -33.04 18.30 -34.08
C THR A 392 -34.05 17.83 -35.11
N VAL A 393 -33.54 17.24 -36.20
CA VAL A 393 -34.36 16.65 -37.27
C VAL A 393 -33.80 15.27 -37.58
N GLY A 394 -34.63 14.23 -37.46
CA GLY A 394 -34.28 12.91 -38.00
C GLY A 394 -34.69 12.88 -39.47
N GLU A 395 -33.75 12.82 -40.40
CA GLU A 395 -34.04 12.78 -41.84
C GLU A 395 -34.47 11.39 -42.30
N GLY A 396 -34.07 10.34 -41.57
CA GLY A 396 -34.29 8.95 -41.95
C GLY A 396 -33.11 8.44 -42.76
N GLU A 397 -33.38 7.63 -43.78
CA GLU A 397 -32.35 7.18 -44.72
C GLU A 397 -31.68 8.37 -45.43
N ASP A 398 -30.34 8.35 -45.49
CA ASP A 398 -29.59 9.25 -46.37
C ASP A 398 -29.76 8.85 -47.83
N LYS A 399 -30.59 9.61 -48.55
CA LYS A 399 -30.94 9.33 -49.95
C LYS A 399 -29.73 9.41 -50.88
N GLU A 400 -28.65 10.10 -50.50
CA GLU A 400 -27.41 10.14 -51.28
C GLU A 400 -26.78 8.74 -51.40
N PHE A 401 -27.04 7.86 -50.44
CA PHE A 401 -26.44 6.54 -50.35
C PHE A 401 -27.38 5.40 -50.74
N LYS A 402 -28.61 5.70 -51.17
CA LYS A 402 -29.65 4.71 -51.49
C LYS A 402 -29.23 3.61 -52.48
N ASN A 403 -28.38 3.96 -53.46
CA ASN A 403 -27.84 3.02 -54.45
C ASN A 403 -26.32 2.80 -54.32
N SER A 404 -25.76 3.08 -53.14
CA SER A 404 -24.33 2.95 -52.88
C SER A 404 -23.92 1.51 -52.54
N GLN A 405 -22.62 1.23 -52.57
CA GLN A 405 -22.10 -0.06 -52.12
C GLN A 405 -22.25 -0.18 -50.59
N VAL A 406 -22.41 -1.39 -50.06
CA VAL A 406 -22.55 -1.63 -48.61
C VAL A 406 -21.38 -1.05 -47.81
N SER A 407 -20.17 -1.05 -48.37
CA SER A 407 -18.98 -0.42 -47.79
C SER A 407 -19.13 1.09 -47.56
N SER A 408 -19.99 1.75 -48.33
CA SER A 408 -20.25 3.20 -48.24
C SER A 408 -21.36 3.55 -47.26
N HIS A 409 -22.11 2.57 -46.74
CA HIS A 409 -23.21 2.80 -45.79
C HIS A 409 -22.72 3.42 -44.46
N GLN A 410 -21.45 3.22 -44.11
CA GLN A 410 -20.86 3.88 -42.94
C GLN A 410 -20.88 5.41 -43.04
N LEU A 411 -20.73 5.95 -44.25
CA LEU A 411 -20.74 7.38 -44.48
C LEU A 411 -22.16 7.98 -44.41
N ALA A 412 -23.19 7.15 -44.65
CA ALA A 412 -24.60 7.54 -44.51
C ALA A 412 -25.05 7.62 -43.03
N ARG A 413 -24.37 6.92 -42.12
CA ARG A 413 -24.66 6.93 -40.69
C ARG A 413 -23.99 8.15 -40.04
N ARG A 414 -24.57 9.31 -40.28
CA ARG A 414 -24.00 10.58 -39.84
C ARG A 414 -25.02 11.54 -39.25
N VAL A 415 -24.52 12.53 -38.52
CA VAL A 415 -25.22 13.78 -38.22
C VAL A 415 -24.47 14.90 -38.94
N VAL A 416 -25.23 15.77 -39.59
CA VAL A 416 -24.75 16.97 -40.29
C VAL A 416 -25.35 18.19 -39.59
N PHE A 417 -24.61 19.30 -39.59
CA PHE A 417 -25.05 20.55 -39.00
C PHE A 417 -25.37 21.57 -40.09
N ARG A 418 -26.37 22.42 -39.86
CA ARG A 418 -26.71 23.53 -40.75
C ARG A 418 -27.04 24.77 -39.94
N VAL A 419 -26.37 25.88 -40.21
CA VAL A 419 -26.70 27.19 -39.66
C VAL A 419 -27.91 27.76 -40.42
N LYS A 420 -28.83 28.42 -39.69
CA LYS A 420 -30.05 29.04 -40.26
C LYS A 420 -29.87 30.46 -40.76
#